data_AF-A0A804NE19-F1
#
_entry.id   AF-A0A804NE19-F1
#
_cell.length_a   1.000
_cell.length_b   1.000
_cell.length_c   1.000
_cell.angle_alpha   90.00
_cell.angle_beta   90.00
_cell.angle_gamma   90.00
#
_symmetry.space_group_name_H-M   'P 1'
#
loop_
_entity.id
_entity.type
_entity.pdbx_description
1 polymer ?
#
loop_
_entity_poly.entity_id
_entity_poly.type
_entity_poly.pdbx_seq_one_letter_code
_entity_poly.pdbx_strand_id
1 'polypeptide(L)'
;MSEGSQDVHVHNALGKIIIDSNNNPEHFLITNPFYDSRVVGKYFEKRDPTLAVVAYRRGQCDDELINVTNKNSLFKLQARYVVERMDGDLWDKVLQPENEYRRQLIDQVVSTALPESKSPEQVSAAVKAFMTADLPHELIELLEKIVLQNSAFSG
;
A
#
# COMPACT_ATOMS: atom_id res chain seq x y z
N MET A 1 -3.07 21.47 29.94
CA MET A 1 -2.21 20.27 30.01
C MET A 1 -3.12 19.06 30.02
N SER A 2 -3.32 18.42 28.88
CA SER A 2 -3.40 16.97 28.84
C SER A 2 -2.32 16.61 27.86
N GLU A 3 -1.14 16.28 28.38
CA GLU A 3 -0.18 15.47 27.64
C GLU A 3 -1.01 14.27 27.15
N GLY A 4 -1.39 14.28 25.88
CA GLY A 4 -2.28 13.28 25.32
C GLY A 4 -1.69 11.93 25.69
N SER A 5 -2.39 11.17 26.53
CA SER A 5 -1.86 9.95 27.09
C SER A 5 -1.29 9.10 25.98
N GLN A 6 0.01 8.79 26.00
CA GLN A 6 0.63 7.90 25.00
C GLN A 6 0.10 6.46 25.11
N ASP A 7 -0.87 6.21 25.99
CA ASP A 7 -1.53 4.94 26.15
C ASP A 7 -2.24 4.53 24.85
N VAL A 8 -1.65 3.51 24.25
CA VAL A 8 -2.13 2.86 23.03
C VAL A 8 -3.58 2.40 23.16
N HIS A 9 -4.03 1.95 24.34
CA HIS A 9 -5.40 1.50 24.54
C HIS A 9 -6.40 2.65 24.45
N VAL A 10 -6.05 3.82 24.99
CA VAL A 10 -6.89 5.03 24.90
C VAL A 10 -7.02 5.45 23.44
N HIS A 11 -5.91 5.51 22.72
CA HIS A 11 -5.92 5.91 21.31
C HIS A 11 -6.61 4.87 20.41
N ASN A 12 -6.48 3.58 20.71
CA ASN A 12 -7.23 2.54 20.02
C ASN A 12 -8.75 2.70 20.23
N ALA A 13 -9.18 3.00 21.46
CA ALA A 13 -10.59 3.25 21.76
C ALA A 13 -11.11 4.51 21.03
N LEU A 14 -10.32 5.59 21.01
CA LEU A 14 -10.64 6.80 20.26
C LEU A 14 -10.80 6.51 18.76
N GLY A 15 -9.88 5.75 18.16
CA GLY A 15 -9.97 5.36 16.75
C GLY A 15 -11.27 4.63 16.42
N LYS A 16 -11.70 3.70 17.28
CA LYS A 16 -12.98 2.97 17.13
C LYS A 16 -14.19 3.91 17.20
N ILE A 17 -14.20 4.83 18.16
CA ILE A 17 -15.30 5.82 18.30
C ILE A 17 -15.37 6.74 17.08
N ILE A 18 -14.21 7.17 16.57
CA ILE A 18 -14.13 8.11 15.45
C ILE A 18 -14.65 7.52 14.15
N ILE A 19 -14.32 6.26 13.83
CA ILE A 19 -14.86 5.59 12.64
C ILE A 19 -16.36 5.33 12.77
N ASP A 20 -16.84 4.96 13.96
CA ASP A 20 -18.28 4.76 14.20
C ASP A 20 -19.06 6.09 14.17
N SER A 21 -18.42 7.20 14.54
CA SER A 21 -19.00 8.55 14.45
C SER A 21 -18.84 9.19 13.07
N ASN A 22 -18.12 8.53 12.14
CA ASN A 22 -17.73 9.05 10.82
C ASN A 22 -17.11 10.47 10.88
N ASN A 23 -16.34 10.75 11.94
CA ASN A 23 -15.80 12.09 12.19
C ASN A 23 -14.34 12.19 11.71
N ASN A 24 -14.14 12.43 10.41
CA ASN A 24 -12.81 12.52 9.79
C ASN A 24 -11.82 11.43 10.24
N PRO A 25 -12.18 10.15 10.09
CA PRO A 25 -11.35 9.03 10.54
C PRO A 25 -9.97 8.99 9.88
N GLU A 26 -9.86 9.40 8.62
CA GLU A 26 -8.58 9.52 7.92
C GLU A 26 -7.62 10.50 8.62
N HIS A 27 -8.12 11.66 9.03
CA HIS A 27 -7.32 12.65 9.74
C HIS A 27 -6.79 12.08 11.06
N PHE A 28 -7.60 11.33 11.80
CA PHE A 28 -7.16 10.64 13.01
C PHE A 28 -6.03 9.64 12.72
N LEU A 29 -6.19 8.80 11.68
CA LEU A 29 -5.19 7.80 11.32
C LEU A 29 -3.84 8.40 10.94
N ILE A 30 -3.85 9.58 10.31
CA ILE A 30 -2.63 10.26 9.85
C ILE A 30 -1.98 11.04 11.01
N THR A 31 -2.78 11.75 11.81
CA THR A 31 -2.25 12.69 12.82
C THR A 31 -1.91 12.05 14.16
N ASN A 32 -2.50 10.90 14.48
CA ASN A 32 -2.29 10.26 15.76
C ASN A 32 -1.20 9.19 15.70
N PRO A 33 -0.04 9.37 16.38
CA PRO A 33 1.04 8.41 16.35
C PRO A 33 0.92 7.30 17.42
N PHE A 34 -0.10 7.31 18.27
CA PHE A 34 -0.11 6.49 19.48
C PHE A 34 -1.04 5.28 19.40
N TYR A 35 -1.89 5.17 18.37
CA TYR A 35 -2.70 3.98 18.19
C TYR A 35 -1.89 2.83 17.57
N ASP A 36 -2.32 1.60 17.86
CA ASP A 36 -1.80 0.39 17.25
C ASP A 36 -2.47 0.18 15.88
N SER A 37 -1.65 0.25 14.83
CA SER A 37 -2.09 0.04 13.44
C SER A 37 -2.77 -1.30 13.21
N ARG A 38 -2.36 -2.37 13.90
CA ARG A 38 -2.99 -3.69 13.77
C ARG A 38 -4.38 -3.70 14.39
N VAL A 39 -4.52 -3.16 15.60
CA VAL A 39 -5.80 -3.15 16.33
C VAL A 39 -6.80 -2.23 15.66
N VAL A 40 -6.40 -1.00 15.32
CA VAL A 40 -7.28 -0.01 14.68
C VAL A 40 -7.56 -0.41 13.23
N GLY A 41 -6.53 -0.79 12.47
CA GLY A 41 -6.70 -1.27 11.09
C GLY A 41 -7.65 -2.44 11.01
N LYS A 42 -7.55 -3.42 11.93
CA LYS A 42 -8.45 -4.58 11.95
C LYS A 42 -9.91 -4.22 12.21
N TYR A 43 -10.14 -3.19 13.02
CA TYR A 43 -11.49 -2.67 13.25
C TYR A 43 -12.02 -1.93 12.02
N PHE A 44 -11.16 -1.14 11.38
CA PHE A 44 -11.48 -0.39 10.16
C PHE A 44 -11.75 -1.30 8.96
N GLU A 45 -11.12 -2.48 8.86
CA GLU A 45 -11.39 -3.46 7.77
C GLU A 45 -12.89 -3.75 7.58
N LYS A 46 -13.68 -3.75 8.66
CA LYS A 46 -15.12 -4.04 8.61
C LYS A 46 -15.97 -2.83 8.21
N ARG A 47 -15.45 -1.62 8.36
CA ARG A 47 -16.17 -0.35 8.15
C ARG A 47 -15.76 0.28 6.83
N ASP A 48 -14.46 0.48 6.68
CA ASP A 48 -13.84 1.06 5.50
C ASP A 48 -12.48 0.40 5.27
N PRO A 49 -12.41 -0.57 4.35
CA PRO A 49 -11.17 -1.22 3.96
C PRO A 49 -10.09 -0.26 3.44
N THR A 50 -10.47 0.87 2.84
CA THR A 50 -9.50 1.86 2.31
C THR A 50 -8.80 2.60 3.44
N LEU A 51 -9.53 2.97 4.50
CA LEU A 51 -8.95 3.56 5.70
C LEU A 51 -8.13 2.54 6.50
N ALA A 52 -8.51 1.26 6.48
CA ALA A 52 -7.68 0.20 7.06
C ALA A 52 -6.29 0.15 6.41
N VAL A 53 -6.20 0.32 5.08
CA VAL A 53 -4.91 0.42 4.37
C VAL A 53 -4.08 1.60 4.88
N VAL A 54 -4.69 2.76 5.17
CA VAL A 54 -3.98 3.92 5.73
C VAL A 54 -3.38 3.58 7.11
N ALA A 55 -4.16 2.93 7.97
CA ALA A 55 -3.71 2.50 9.29
C ALA A 55 -2.54 1.52 9.20
N TYR A 56 -2.65 0.51 8.32
CA TYR A 56 -1.61 -0.49 8.12
C TYR A 56 -0.35 0.07 7.47
N ARG A 57 -0.50 0.98 6.50
CA ARG A 57 0.62 1.67 5.86
C ARG A 57 1.46 2.43 6.88
N ARG A 58 0.81 3.12 7.82
CA ARG A 58 1.48 3.83 8.92
C ARG A 58 2.33 2.89 9.77
N GLY A 59 1.78 1.73 10.12
CA GLY A 59 2.44 0.75 10.99
C GLY A 59 3.30 -0.27 10.26
N GLN A 60 3.52 -0.10 8.94
CA GLN A 60 4.23 -1.07 8.10
C GLN A 60 3.71 -2.51 8.26
N CYS A 61 2.39 -2.65 8.44
CA CYS A 61 1.71 -3.93 8.65
C CYS A 61 1.45 -4.60 7.29
N ASP A 62 2.52 -5.13 6.69
CA ASP A 62 2.53 -5.68 5.32
C ASP A 62 1.50 -6.78 5.09
N ASP A 63 1.45 -7.75 6.00
CA ASP A 63 0.59 -8.92 5.89
C ASP A 63 -0.88 -8.53 5.97
N GLU A 64 -1.23 -7.67 6.91
CA GLU A 64 -2.57 -7.17 7.09
C GLU A 64 -3.00 -6.29 5.92
N LEU A 65 -2.10 -5.44 5.40
CA LEU A 65 -2.36 -4.59 4.24
C LEU A 65 -2.63 -5.43 2.99
N ILE A 66 -1.76 -6.40 2.67
CA ILE A 66 -1.96 -7.31 1.53
C ILE A 66 -3.29 -8.06 1.66
N ASN A 67 -3.60 -8.56 2.86
CA ASN A 67 -4.82 -9.31 3.10
C ASN A 67 -6.07 -8.46 2.91
N VAL A 68 -6.10 -7.22 3.43
CA VAL A 68 -7.26 -6.34 3.24
C VAL A 68 -7.39 -5.90 1.78
N THR A 69 -6.28 -5.64 1.09
CA THR A 69 -6.34 -5.23 -0.32
C THR A 69 -6.79 -6.37 -1.23
N ASN A 70 -6.30 -7.59 -1.00
CA ASN A 70 -6.72 -8.77 -1.76
C ASN A 70 -8.21 -9.04 -1.57
N LYS A 71 -8.69 -9.05 -0.32
CA LYS A 71 -10.11 -9.32 0.01
C LYS A 71 -11.09 -8.30 -0.58
N ASN A 72 -10.64 -7.06 -0.73
CA ASN A 72 -11.49 -5.95 -1.18
C ASN A 72 -11.14 -5.49 -2.61
N SER A 73 -10.33 -6.25 -3.33
CA SER A 73 -9.86 -5.89 -4.69
C SER A 73 -9.23 -4.49 -4.79
N LEU A 74 -8.58 -4.03 -3.72
CA LEU A 74 -7.92 -2.71 -3.64
C LEU A 74 -6.49 -2.76 -4.22
N PHE A 75 -6.33 -3.40 -5.38
CA PHE A 75 -5.03 -3.65 -6.02
C PHE A 75 -4.29 -2.36 -6.36
N LYS A 76 -5.01 -1.26 -6.64
CA LYS A 76 -4.40 0.06 -6.86
C LYS A 76 -3.67 0.57 -5.61
N LEU A 77 -4.28 0.42 -4.44
CA LEU A 77 -3.66 0.82 -3.17
C LEU A 77 -2.53 -0.12 -2.78
N GLN A 78 -2.71 -1.42 -3.01
CA GLN A 78 -1.66 -2.41 -2.81
C GLN A 78 -0.42 -2.12 -3.67
N ALA A 79 -0.62 -1.88 -4.97
CA ALA A 79 0.44 -1.57 -5.91
C ALA A 79 1.25 -0.34 -5.48
N ARG A 80 0.56 0.76 -5.12
CA ARG A 80 1.20 1.97 -4.60
C ARG A 80 2.02 1.66 -3.35
N TYR A 81 1.45 0.93 -2.40
CA TYR A 81 2.14 0.61 -1.16
C TYR A 81 3.39 -0.26 -1.38
N VAL A 82 3.29 -1.31 -2.19
CA VAL A 82 4.42 -2.21 -2.49
C VAL A 82 5.55 -1.44 -3.19
N VAL A 83 5.20 -0.56 -4.14
CA VAL A 83 6.16 0.31 -4.83
C VAL A 83 6.80 1.32 -3.86
N GLU A 84 6.01 1.95 -2.98
CA GLU A 84 6.50 2.89 -1.96
C GLU A 84 7.44 2.23 -0.95
N ARG A 85 7.19 0.97 -0.58
CA ARG A 85 8.01 0.22 0.38
C ARG A 85 9.37 -0.17 -0.17
N MET A 86 9.48 -0.40 -1.48
CA MET A 86 10.71 -0.86 -2.15
C MET A 86 11.35 -2.08 -1.47
N ASP A 87 10.55 -2.88 -0.79
CA ASP A 87 11.00 -3.95 0.09
C ASP A 87 11.01 -5.28 -0.66
N GLY A 88 12.18 -5.93 -0.71
CA GLY A 88 12.38 -7.14 -1.52
C GLY A 88 11.52 -8.32 -1.05
N ASP A 89 11.37 -8.49 0.27
CA ASP A 89 10.60 -9.59 0.83
C ASP A 89 9.10 -9.38 0.60
N LEU A 90 8.65 -8.12 0.67
CA LEU A 90 7.28 -7.74 0.32
C LEU A 90 6.98 -8.03 -1.15
N TRP A 91 7.90 -7.67 -2.04
CA TRP A 91 7.79 -7.95 -3.47
C TRP A 91 7.73 -9.45 -3.77
N ASP A 92 8.63 -10.23 -3.16
CA ASP A 92 8.64 -11.68 -3.32
C ASP A 92 7.30 -12.28 -2.92
N LYS A 93 6.78 -11.89 -1.74
CA LYS A 93 5.50 -12.36 -1.22
C LYS A 93 4.32 -12.09 -2.15
N VAL A 94 4.24 -10.90 -2.73
CA VAL A 94 3.09 -10.54 -3.59
C VAL A 94 3.24 -11.04 -5.02
N LEU A 95 4.46 -11.35 -5.46
CA LEU A 95 4.76 -11.87 -6.79
C LEU A 95 4.89 -13.39 -6.84
N GLN A 96 4.63 -14.11 -5.74
CA GLN A 96 4.63 -15.58 -5.73
C GLN A 96 3.68 -16.14 -6.81
N PRO A 97 4.10 -17.15 -7.59
CA PRO A 97 3.25 -17.78 -8.61
C PRO A 97 1.93 -18.32 -8.08
N GLU A 98 1.89 -18.73 -6.81
CA GLU A 98 0.72 -19.27 -6.12
C GLU A 98 -0.28 -18.18 -5.71
N ASN A 99 0.12 -16.90 -5.76
CA ASN A 99 -0.76 -15.79 -5.44
C ASN A 99 -1.79 -15.58 -6.55
N GLU A 100 -3.06 -15.92 -6.27
CA GLU A 100 -4.20 -15.73 -7.18
C GLU A 100 -4.42 -14.28 -7.62
N TYR A 101 -3.91 -13.31 -6.84
CA TYR A 101 -4.04 -11.88 -7.11
C TYR A 101 -2.80 -11.28 -7.79
N ARG A 102 -1.80 -12.10 -8.11
CA ARG A 102 -0.52 -11.68 -8.71
C ARG A 102 -0.74 -10.83 -9.96
N ARG A 103 -1.63 -11.26 -10.85
CA ARG A 103 -1.87 -10.55 -12.12
C ARG A 103 -2.51 -9.18 -11.89
N GLN A 104 -3.56 -9.11 -11.07
CA GLN A 104 -4.26 -7.87 -10.77
C GLN A 104 -3.32 -6.85 -10.12
N LEU A 105 -2.42 -7.31 -9.23
CA LEU A 105 -1.40 -6.45 -8.65
C LEU A 105 -0.45 -5.91 -9.71
N ILE A 106 0.13 -6.79 -10.55
CA ILE A 106 1.09 -6.38 -11.58
C ILE A 106 0.45 -5.37 -12.54
N ASP A 107 -0.77 -5.62 -13.00
CA ASP A 107 -1.49 -4.70 -13.89
C ASP A 107 -1.60 -3.29 -13.28
N GLN A 108 -1.87 -3.18 -11.97
CA GLN A 108 -1.94 -1.90 -11.25
C GLN A 108 -0.57 -1.29 -10.97
N VAL A 109 0.47 -2.10 -10.75
CA VAL A 109 1.85 -1.62 -10.62
C VAL A 109 2.29 -0.93 -11.91
N VAL A 110 2.12 -1.61 -13.05
CA VAL A 110 2.55 -1.13 -14.37
C VAL A 110 1.66 0.01 -14.88
N SER A 111 0.35 -0.03 -14.63
CA SER A 111 -0.58 0.94 -15.21
C SER A 111 -0.89 2.14 -14.31
N THR A 112 -0.50 2.11 -13.03
CA THR A 112 -0.84 3.18 -12.08
C THR A 112 0.30 3.51 -11.13
N ALA A 113 0.76 2.57 -10.30
CA ALA A 113 1.70 2.91 -9.24
C ALA A 113 3.04 3.45 -9.77
N LEU A 114 3.62 2.81 -10.80
CA LEU A 114 4.87 3.26 -11.40
C LEU A 114 4.71 4.52 -12.26
N PRO A 115 3.68 4.66 -13.11
CA PRO A 115 3.38 5.93 -13.79
C PRO A 115 3.16 7.13 -12.84
N GLU A 116 2.54 6.91 -11.68
CA GLU A 116 2.35 7.94 -10.67
C GLU A 116 3.63 8.18 -9.84
N SER A 117 4.49 7.17 -9.74
CA SER A 117 5.79 7.28 -9.09
C SER A 117 6.75 8.10 -9.94
N LYS A 118 7.24 9.20 -9.38
CA LYS A 118 8.31 10.01 -9.96
C LYS A 118 9.69 9.62 -9.43
N SER A 119 9.80 8.51 -8.70
CA SER A 119 11.05 8.08 -8.06
C SER A 119 11.75 7.02 -8.90
N PRO A 120 12.97 7.29 -9.39
CA PRO A 120 13.77 6.29 -10.12
C PRO A 120 14.14 5.10 -9.24
N GLU A 121 14.24 5.28 -7.92
CA GLU A 121 14.50 4.22 -6.95
C GLU A 121 13.34 3.22 -6.90
N GLN A 122 12.10 3.72 -6.89
CA GLN A 122 10.89 2.89 -6.91
C GLN A 122 10.77 2.08 -8.20
N VAL A 123 11.07 2.70 -9.35
CA VAL A 123 11.14 1.99 -10.64
C VAL A 123 12.21 0.90 -10.61
N SER A 124 13.40 1.22 -10.10
CA SER A 124 14.51 0.26 -10.01
C SER A 124 14.17 -0.92 -9.09
N ALA A 125 13.49 -0.68 -7.97
CA ALA A 125 13.02 -1.72 -7.06
C ALA A 125 12.00 -2.64 -7.75
N ALA A 126 11.03 -2.07 -8.48
CA ALA A 126 10.04 -2.85 -9.22
C ALA A 126 10.66 -3.70 -10.34
N VAL A 127 11.62 -3.14 -11.11
CA VAL A 127 12.35 -3.89 -12.14
C VAL A 127 13.12 -5.05 -11.51
N LYS A 128 13.83 -4.82 -10.41
CA LYS A 128 14.55 -5.87 -9.69
C LYS A 128 13.60 -6.97 -9.18
N ALA A 129 12.45 -6.57 -8.64
CA ALA A 129 11.43 -7.50 -8.17
C ALA A 129 10.89 -8.38 -9.30
N PHE A 130 10.53 -7.79 -10.45
CA PHE A 130 10.04 -8.55 -11.59
C PHE A 130 11.11 -9.46 -12.19
N MET A 131 12.38 -9.04 -12.22
CA MET A 131 13.49 -9.92 -12.63
C MET A 131 13.64 -11.12 -11.70
N THR A 132 13.52 -10.89 -10.40
CA THR A 132 13.64 -11.95 -9.38
C THR A 132 12.46 -12.93 -9.46
N ALA A 133 11.26 -12.43 -9.77
CA ALA A 133 10.05 -13.21 -9.92
C ALA A 133 9.88 -13.85 -11.32
N ASP A 134 10.90 -13.76 -12.19
CA ASP A 134 10.91 -14.28 -13.56
C ASP A 134 9.71 -13.79 -14.40
N LEU A 135 9.49 -12.46 -14.41
CA LEU A 135 8.42 -11.77 -15.14
C LEU A 135 8.96 -10.93 -16.32
N PRO A 136 9.56 -11.56 -17.35
CA PRO A 136 10.18 -10.82 -18.45
C PRO A 136 9.16 -10.06 -19.31
N HIS A 137 7.94 -10.57 -19.47
CA HIS A 137 6.93 -9.93 -20.31
C HIS A 137 6.44 -8.62 -19.70
N GLU A 138 6.17 -8.64 -18.41
CA GLU A 138 5.72 -7.50 -17.61
C GLU A 138 6.82 -6.44 -17.48
N LEU A 139 8.09 -6.86 -17.41
CA LEU A 139 9.24 -5.97 -17.49
C LEU A 139 9.29 -5.20 -18.81
N ILE A 140 9.08 -5.89 -19.93
CA ILE A 140 9.09 -5.25 -21.25
C ILE A 140 7.97 -4.20 -21.32
N GLU A 141 6.74 -4.56 -20.96
CA GLU A 141 5.60 -3.63 -20.96
C GLU A 141 5.87 -2.40 -20.07
N LEU A 142 6.48 -2.62 -18.90
CA LEU A 142 6.85 -1.54 -18.00
C LEU A 142 7.87 -0.59 -18.63
N LEU A 143 8.95 -1.14 -19.20
CA LEU A 143 10.00 -0.34 -19.84
C LEU A 143 9.45 0.45 -21.03
N GLU A 144 8.58 -0.15 -21.85
CA GLU A 144 7.92 0.55 -22.96
C GLU A 144 7.11 1.75 -22.45
N LYS A 145 6.30 1.59 -21.40
CA LYS A 145 5.52 2.69 -20.81
C LYS A 145 6.42 3.81 -20.25
N ILE A 146 7.51 3.45 -19.57
CA ILE A 146 8.46 4.43 -19.02
C ILE A 146 9.14 5.20 -20.15
N VAL A 147 9.59 4.53 -21.21
CA VAL A 147 10.25 5.16 -22.36
C VAL A 147 9.27 6.09 -23.09
N LEU A 148 8.03 5.66 -23.32
CA LEU A 148 6.98 6.47 -23.95
C LEU A 148 6.65 7.72 -23.12
N GLN A 149 6.53 7.59 -21.79
CA GLN A 149 6.28 8.72 -20.91
C GLN A 149 7.43 9.72 -20.87
N ASN A 150 8.69 9.26 -20.76
CA ASN A 150 9.85 10.16 -20.79
C ASN A 150 10.03 10.85 -22.16
N SER A 151 9.72 10.15 -23.25
CA SER A 151 9.79 10.70 -24.60
C SER A 151 8.78 11.83 -24.81
N ALA A 152 7.58 11.75 -24.22
CA ALA A 152 6.56 12.80 -24.27
C ALA A 152 6.97 14.12 -23.59
N PHE A 153 8.00 14.11 -22.73
CA PHE A 153 8.55 15.31 -22.09
C PHE A 153 9.78 15.88 -22.82
N SER A 154 10.28 15.22 -23.87
CA SER A 154 11.47 15.65 -24.62
C SER A 154 11.14 16.48 -25.87
N GLY A 155 9.87 16.84 -26.09
CA GLY A 155 9.42 17.76 -27.14
C GLY A 155 8.81 19.02 -26.56
#